data_AF-A0A501XS79-F1
#
_entry.id   AF-A0A501XS79-F1
#
_cell.length_a   1.000
_cell.length_b   1.000
_cell.length_c   1.000
_cell.angle_alpha   90.00
_cell.angle_beta   90.00
_cell.angle_gamma   90.00
#
_symmetry.space_group_name_H-M   'P 1'
#
loop_
_entity.id
_entity.type
_entity.pdbx_description
1 polymer ?
#
loop_
_entity_poly.entity_id
_entity_poly.type
_entity_poly.pdbx_seq_one_letter_code
_entity_poly.pdbx_strand_id
1 'polypeptide(L)'
;MASALASQPSAPQAAAESSLEFIISEAAQDTGGGSVNVSIRVLNSGAQPKAISLPARIQAELQSGSHKRQVWLVRRAQDEATLTLPATGFAQAHYLLPEAGEPLPAGSLLSISAWSRQQVVIAQDLLARNEVATLSPLPTAEGFAADAPFSDTAQAAGSPEPVRGVSTAHSEGSPFLGNLSTYEPMYMVYGPSSAAEAKIQISLKYRLFGSRQSNGLSSSWRDGMHFAFTQKMFWDLGADSSPFRNIDYMPELFYLSQSAQFANGMSVAGQAGVKHESNGRDGSASRSINMLYLAPMAAIPLDDGYRLIFAPRLSFLIGDKSDNPDILKYRGNTAVFVELGKDEGLKLASTARFNFGSGKGSLSTDISYPLTRLLGGGPDFYLYVQSFIGYGENLLEYNHHTARLRAGLAIVR
;
A
#
# COMPACT_ATOMS: atom_id res chain seq x y z
N MET A 1 29.13 -67.72 39.62
CA MET A 1 28.06 -67.54 38.64
C MET A 1 27.61 -66.08 38.75
N ALA A 2 28.13 -65.19 37.89
CA ALA A 2 27.54 -64.80 36.59
C ALA A 2 26.23 -64.01 36.82
N SER A 3 25.96 -62.79 36.33
CA SER A 3 26.47 -61.94 35.24
C SER A 3 26.06 -60.49 35.58
N ALA A 4 26.90 -59.46 35.45
CA ALA A 4 27.20 -58.66 34.25
C ALA A 4 25.99 -57.91 33.63
N LEU A 5 26.12 -56.57 33.57
CA LEU A 5 25.65 -55.58 32.57
C LEU A 5 25.13 -54.32 33.27
N ALA A 6 25.38 -53.09 32.86
CA ALA A 6 26.42 -52.46 32.06
C ALA A 6 26.10 -50.96 32.18
N SER A 7 27.12 -50.16 32.46
CA SER A 7 27.13 -48.73 32.23
C SER A 7 26.68 -48.43 30.80
N GLN A 8 25.53 -47.78 30.64
CA GLN A 8 25.10 -47.21 29.37
C GLN A 8 25.68 -45.79 29.22
N PRO A 9 26.35 -45.52 28.10
CA PRO A 9 27.08 -44.28 27.85
C PRO A 9 26.14 -43.17 27.37
N SER A 10 26.52 -41.94 27.71
CA SER A 10 25.98 -40.73 27.11
C SER A 10 26.41 -40.65 25.63
N ALA A 11 25.46 -40.54 24.70
CA ALA A 11 25.69 -40.00 23.35
C ALA A 11 24.35 -39.70 22.63
N PRO A 12 24.28 -38.75 21.67
CA PRO A 12 25.26 -37.74 21.30
C PRO A 12 24.74 -36.30 21.41
N GLN A 13 25.71 -35.39 21.42
CA GLN A 13 25.57 -33.96 21.15
C GLN A 13 25.15 -33.71 19.69
N ALA A 14 24.57 -32.52 19.46
CA ALA A 14 24.36 -31.83 18.17
C ALA A 14 22.99 -31.99 17.48
N ALA A 15 22.09 -31.06 17.78
CA ALA A 15 21.51 -30.22 16.73
C ALA A 15 21.71 -28.77 17.19
N ALA A 16 22.87 -28.20 16.83
CA ALA A 16 23.05 -26.77 16.94
C ALA A 16 21.99 -26.12 16.05
N GLU A 17 21.02 -25.44 16.65
CA GLU A 17 20.13 -24.54 15.90
C GLU A 17 21.03 -23.65 15.04
N SER A 18 20.90 -23.76 13.73
CA SER A 18 21.67 -22.95 12.82
C SER A 18 21.29 -21.50 13.10
N SER A 19 22.20 -20.72 13.70
CA SER A 19 22.03 -19.26 13.88
C SER A 19 22.05 -18.49 12.56
N LEU A 20 21.85 -19.18 11.44
CA LEU A 20 21.88 -18.70 10.08
C LEU A 20 20.51 -18.94 9.48
N GLU A 21 19.84 -17.88 9.06
CA GLU A 21 18.53 -17.93 8.40
C GLU A 21 18.67 -17.38 6.99
N PHE A 22 18.15 -18.12 6.01
CA PHE A 22 18.19 -17.75 4.59
C PHE A 22 16.79 -17.33 4.13
N ILE A 23 16.69 -16.13 3.60
CA ILE A 23 15.43 -15.51 3.17
C ILE A 23 15.53 -15.12 1.70
N ILE A 24 14.54 -15.52 0.90
CA ILE A 24 14.39 -15.02 -0.47
C ILE A 24 13.74 -13.64 -0.36
N SER A 25 14.53 -12.57 -0.46
CA SER A 25 14.03 -11.20 -0.25
C SER A 25 13.28 -10.67 -1.47
N GLU A 26 13.63 -11.15 -2.67
CA GLU A 26 13.03 -10.68 -3.93
C GLU A 26 13.18 -11.74 -5.02
N ALA A 27 12.17 -11.87 -5.89
CA ALA A 27 12.26 -12.60 -7.14
C ALA A 27 11.54 -11.80 -8.24
N ALA A 28 12.25 -11.36 -9.27
CA ALA A 28 11.72 -10.51 -10.33
C ALA A 28 12.15 -10.99 -11.72
N GLN A 29 11.21 -11.08 -12.65
CA GLN A 29 11.48 -11.43 -14.05
C GLN A 29 11.91 -10.19 -14.83
N ASP A 30 13.07 -10.28 -15.49
CA ASP A 30 13.61 -9.26 -16.38
C ASP A 30 12.68 -9.00 -17.57
N THR A 31 12.68 -7.78 -18.10
CA THR A 31 11.67 -7.27 -19.03
C THR A 31 11.75 -7.89 -20.43
N GLY A 32 12.87 -8.56 -20.75
CA GLY A 32 13.01 -9.42 -21.92
C GLY A 32 12.43 -10.84 -21.76
N GLY A 33 11.85 -11.18 -20.60
CA GLY A 33 11.31 -12.51 -20.28
C GLY A 33 12.37 -13.60 -20.06
N GLY A 34 13.63 -13.32 -20.38
CA GLY A 34 14.72 -14.30 -20.45
C GLY A 34 15.34 -14.69 -19.11
N SER A 35 15.22 -13.90 -18.03
CA SER A 35 15.85 -14.28 -16.75
C SER A 35 15.04 -13.84 -15.54
N VAL A 36 15.18 -14.57 -14.43
CA VAL A 36 14.61 -14.18 -13.12
C VAL A 36 15.76 -13.85 -12.18
N ASN A 37 15.79 -12.61 -11.70
CA ASN A 37 16.68 -12.16 -10.65
C ASN A 37 16.11 -12.58 -9.29
N VAL A 38 16.93 -13.23 -8.47
CA VAL A 38 16.54 -13.72 -7.14
C VAL A 38 17.52 -13.16 -6.12
N SER A 39 17.03 -12.30 -5.24
CA SER A 39 17.82 -11.71 -4.15
C SER A 39 17.62 -12.52 -2.87
N ILE A 40 18.72 -12.80 -2.18
CA ILE A 40 18.73 -13.65 -0.99
C ILE A 40 19.46 -12.92 0.11
N ARG A 41 18.84 -12.89 1.29
CA ARG A 41 19.46 -12.37 2.51
C ARG A 41 19.76 -13.52 3.44
N VAL A 42 20.97 -13.53 3.96
CA VAL A 42 21.38 -14.46 5.00
C VAL A 42 21.56 -13.69 6.28
N LEU A 43 20.84 -14.08 7.32
CA LEU A 43 20.87 -13.45 8.64
C LEU A 43 21.69 -14.31 9.58
N ASN A 44 22.57 -13.67 10.36
CA ASN A 44 23.30 -14.32 11.43
C ASN A 44 22.75 -13.84 12.79
N SER A 45 21.88 -14.63 13.40
CA SER A 45 21.35 -14.38 14.75
C SER A 45 22.36 -14.71 15.86
N GLY A 46 23.55 -15.19 15.50
CA GLY A 46 24.62 -15.53 16.43
C GLY A 46 25.42 -14.32 16.90
N ALA A 47 26.00 -14.44 18.10
CA ALA A 47 26.83 -13.40 18.72
C ALA A 47 28.24 -13.25 18.14
N GLN A 48 28.61 -14.04 17.12
CA GLN A 48 29.93 -14.02 16.48
C GLN A 48 29.78 -13.92 14.95
N PRO A 49 30.68 -13.20 14.26
CA PRO A 49 30.70 -13.18 12.80
C PRO A 49 30.88 -14.58 12.22
N LYS A 50 30.27 -14.84 11.06
CA LYS A 50 30.36 -16.13 10.36
C LYS A 50 30.65 -15.92 8.88
N ALA A 51 31.61 -16.67 8.34
CA ALA A 51 31.82 -16.76 6.90
C ALA A 51 31.02 -17.96 6.37
N ILE A 52 30.24 -17.75 5.32
CA ILE A 52 29.48 -18.82 4.66
C ILE A 52 29.88 -18.93 3.19
N SER A 53 30.06 -20.15 2.69
CA SER A 53 30.26 -20.38 1.26
C SER A 53 28.92 -20.61 0.59
N LEU A 54 28.59 -19.77 -0.37
CA LEU A 54 27.42 -19.97 -1.21
C LEU A 54 27.77 -20.90 -2.39
N PRO A 55 26.86 -21.79 -2.81
CA PRO A 55 27.08 -22.64 -3.97
C PRO A 55 26.97 -21.84 -5.27
N ALA A 56 27.74 -22.22 -6.29
CA ALA A 56 27.67 -21.58 -7.61
C ALA A 56 26.31 -21.81 -8.31
N ARG A 57 25.66 -22.94 -8.02
CA ARG A 57 24.31 -23.26 -8.47
C ARG A 57 23.49 -23.86 -7.33
N ILE A 58 22.21 -23.55 -7.28
CA ILE A 58 21.29 -24.13 -6.29
C ILE A 58 19.98 -24.56 -6.94
N GLN A 59 19.45 -25.67 -6.47
CA GLN A 59 18.18 -26.20 -6.96
C GLN A 59 17.01 -25.44 -6.33
N ALA A 60 16.05 -25.05 -7.16
CA ALA A 60 14.82 -24.40 -6.76
C ALA A 60 13.62 -25.10 -7.41
N GLU A 61 12.43 -24.96 -6.82
CA GLU A 61 11.16 -25.38 -7.42
C GLU A 61 10.39 -24.15 -7.90
N LEU A 62 9.99 -24.17 -9.17
CA LEU A 62 9.14 -23.18 -9.80
C LEU A 62 7.73 -23.76 -9.96
N GLN A 63 6.73 -23.05 -9.47
CA GLN A 63 5.33 -23.42 -9.58
C GLN A 63 4.56 -22.36 -10.39
N SER A 64 3.90 -22.80 -11.46
CA SER A 64 3.02 -21.97 -12.30
C SER A 64 1.65 -22.63 -12.40
N GLY A 65 0.66 -22.07 -11.70
CA GLY A 65 -0.65 -22.71 -11.53
C GLY A 65 -0.52 -24.06 -10.81
N SER A 66 -0.94 -25.14 -11.47
CA SER A 66 -0.84 -26.52 -10.98
C SER A 66 0.47 -27.24 -11.35
N HIS A 67 1.28 -26.65 -12.22
CA HIS A 67 2.52 -27.29 -12.70
C HIS A 67 3.70 -26.89 -11.81
N LYS A 68 4.46 -27.90 -11.38
CA LYS A 68 5.71 -27.74 -10.62
C LYS A 68 6.88 -28.30 -11.42
N ARG A 69 7.97 -27.54 -11.51
CA ARG A 69 9.22 -27.99 -12.14
C ARG A 69 10.43 -27.61 -11.32
N GLN A 70 11.44 -28.46 -11.33
CA GLN A 70 12.73 -28.20 -10.72
C GLN A 70 13.58 -27.34 -11.67
N VAL A 71 14.20 -26.30 -11.14
CA VAL A 71 15.06 -25.36 -11.87
C VAL A 71 16.39 -25.15 -11.14
N TRP A 72 17.39 -24.67 -11.88
CA TRP A 72 18.70 -24.34 -11.31
C TRP A 72 18.92 -22.84 -11.34
N LEU A 73 19.10 -22.27 -10.16
CA LEU A 73 19.54 -20.89 -9.98
C LEU A 73 21.07 -20.84 -10.00
N VAL A 74 21.66 -19.85 -10.66
CA VAL A 74 23.10 -19.65 -10.79
C VAL A 74 23.50 -18.37 -10.07
N ARG A 75 24.48 -18.41 -9.18
CA ARG A 75 24.95 -17.21 -8.46
C ARG A 75 25.52 -16.22 -9.48
N ARG A 76 25.22 -14.93 -9.33
CA ARG A 76 25.75 -13.89 -10.21
C ARG A 76 27.28 -13.86 -10.10
N ALA A 77 27.97 -13.72 -11.23
CA ALA A 77 29.44 -13.74 -11.27
C ALA A 77 30.10 -12.59 -10.46
N GLN A 78 29.37 -11.49 -10.26
CA GLN A 78 29.80 -10.34 -9.48
C GLN A 78 29.68 -10.56 -7.95
N ASP A 79 28.93 -11.57 -7.51
CA ASP A 79 28.79 -11.86 -6.09
C ASP A 79 29.89 -12.81 -5.61
N GLU A 80 30.48 -12.49 -4.46
CA GLU A 80 31.52 -13.30 -3.84
C GLU A 80 31.02 -14.70 -3.48
N ALA A 81 31.91 -15.68 -3.60
CA ALA A 81 31.61 -17.07 -3.21
C ALA A 81 31.44 -17.24 -1.70
N THR A 82 32.05 -16.35 -0.93
CA THR A 82 32.05 -16.38 0.53
C THR A 82 31.48 -15.09 1.05
N LEU A 83 30.37 -15.16 1.78
CA LEU A 83 29.78 -14.00 2.45
C LEU A 83 30.28 -13.94 3.89
N THR A 84 30.78 -12.78 4.30
CA THR A 84 31.10 -12.51 5.70
C THR A 84 29.90 -11.86 6.38
N LEU A 85 29.30 -12.58 7.32
CA LEU A 85 28.13 -12.15 8.09
C LEU A 85 28.59 -11.60 9.45
N PRO A 86 28.36 -10.32 9.75
CA PRO A 86 28.60 -9.78 11.10
C PRO A 86 27.77 -10.50 12.16
N ALA A 87 28.20 -10.43 13.43
CA ALA A 87 27.37 -10.88 14.56
C ALA A 87 26.06 -10.09 14.59
N THR A 88 24.92 -10.77 14.77
CA THR A 88 23.58 -10.15 14.71
C THR A 88 23.29 -9.36 13.43
N GLY A 89 24.02 -9.65 12.34
CA GLY A 89 23.97 -8.93 11.07
C GLY A 89 23.41 -9.77 9.93
N PHE A 90 23.46 -9.22 8.71
CA PHE A 90 23.06 -9.92 7.50
C PHE A 90 23.99 -9.60 6.32
N ALA A 91 23.95 -10.44 5.30
CA ALA A 91 24.58 -10.19 4.01
C ALA A 91 23.62 -10.61 2.88
N GLN A 92 23.85 -10.09 1.68
CA GLN A 92 23.02 -10.33 0.51
C GLN A 92 23.80 -11.04 -0.59
N ALA A 93 23.12 -11.89 -1.35
CA ALA A 93 23.61 -12.51 -2.57
C ALA A 93 22.50 -12.59 -3.61
N HIS A 94 22.90 -12.63 -4.88
CA HIS A 94 21.99 -12.66 -6.01
C HIS A 94 22.21 -13.93 -6.83
N TYR A 95 21.10 -14.52 -7.22
CA TYR A 95 21.03 -15.65 -8.11
C TYR A 95 20.20 -15.29 -9.33
N LEU A 96 20.48 -15.98 -10.43
CA LEU A 96 19.80 -15.83 -11.70
C LEU A 96 19.21 -17.18 -12.08
N LEU A 97 17.94 -17.20 -12.50
CA LEU A 97 17.41 -18.28 -13.31
C LEU A 97 17.73 -17.98 -14.78
N PRO A 98 18.68 -18.70 -15.43
CA PRO A 98 18.99 -18.46 -16.83
C PRO A 98 17.88 -19.00 -17.73
N GLU A 99 17.47 -18.21 -18.73
CA GLU A 99 16.54 -18.57 -19.82
C GLU A 99 15.37 -19.47 -19.38
N ALA A 100 14.35 -18.86 -18.76
CA ALA A 100 13.11 -19.57 -18.40
C ALA A 100 12.30 -20.08 -19.61
N GLY A 101 12.76 -19.76 -20.83
CA GLY A 101 12.08 -19.99 -22.10
C GLY A 101 10.98 -18.94 -22.29
N GLU A 102 9.74 -19.35 -22.03
CA GLU A 102 8.56 -18.49 -22.10
C GLU A 102 8.45 -17.56 -20.87
N PRO A 103 7.83 -16.37 -21.01
CA PRO A 103 7.51 -15.50 -19.89
C PRO A 103 6.73 -16.26 -18.81
N LEU A 104 7.11 -16.07 -17.55
CA LEU A 104 6.45 -16.81 -16.48
C LEU A 104 5.07 -16.18 -16.25
N PRO A 105 4.00 -16.99 -16.13
CA PRO A 105 2.68 -16.46 -15.82
C PRO A 105 2.71 -15.61 -14.55
N ALA A 106 1.93 -14.53 -14.53
CA ALA A 106 1.78 -13.69 -13.35
C ALA A 106 1.34 -14.55 -12.14
N GLY A 107 2.00 -14.36 -11.00
CA GLY A 107 1.75 -15.17 -9.81
C GLY A 107 2.52 -16.50 -9.74
N SER A 108 3.50 -16.73 -10.61
CA SER A 108 4.41 -17.88 -10.47
C SER A 108 5.19 -17.81 -9.16
N LEU A 109 5.36 -18.94 -8.48
CA LEU A 109 6.02 -19.05 -7.17
C LEU A 109 7.40 -19.71 -7.32
N LEU A 110 8.40 -19.19 -6.62
CA LEU A 110 9.74 -19.75 -6.52
C LEU A 110 10.02 -20.19 -5.08
N SER A 111 10.66 -21.36 -4.91
CA SER A 111 11.09 -21.85 -3.60
C SER A 111 12.45 -22.54 -3.66
N ILE A 112 13.25 -22.43 -2.59
CA ILE A 112 14.60 -23.02 -2.50
C ILE A 112 14.68 -23.90 -1.26
N SER A 113 14.22 -25.14 -1.38
CA SER A 113 14.06 -26.09 -0.27
C SER A 113 15.36 -26.41 0.48
N ALA A 114 16.52 -26.20 -0.15
CA ALA A 114 17.84 -26.37 0.48
C ALA A 114 18.15 -25.31 1.56
N TRP A 115 17.41 -24.20 1.58
CA TRP A 115 17.63 -23.07 2.48
C TRP A 115 16.43 -22.75 3.37
N SER A 116 15.23 -22.78 2.81
CA SER A 116 14.02 -22.54 3.57
C SER A 116 12.81 -23.20 2.91
N ARG A 117 11.70 -23.31 3.66
CA ARG A 117 10.41 -23.76 3.11
C ARG A 117 9.62 -22.61 2.48
N GLN A 118 10.21 -21.41 2.39
CA GLN A 118 9.53 -20.22 1.88
C GLN A 118 9.23 -20.34 0.39
N GLN A 119 8.12 -19.74 -0.02
CA GLN A 119 7.76 -19.53 -1.42
C GLN A 119 7.56 -18.05 -1.66
N VAL A 120 8.12 -17.52 -2.75
CA VAL A 120 8.03 -16.10 -3.12
C VAL A 120 7.41 -15.97 -4.49
N VAL A 121 6.48 -15.01 -4.63
CA VAL A 121 5.90 -14.66 -5.92
C VAL A 121 6.95 -13.98 -6.78
N ILE A 122 7.12 -14.46 -8.02
CA ILE A 122 7.97 -13.80 -9.01
C ILE A 122 7.20 -12.58 -9.52
N ALA A 123 7.68 -11.40 -9.16
CA ALA A 123 7.18 -10.15 -9.71
C ALA A 123 7.53 -10.08 -11.20
N GLN A 124 6.58 -9.64 -12.03
CA GLN A 124 6.92 -9.20 -13.38
C GLN A 124 7.52 -7.81 -13.25
N ASP A 125 8.74 -7.61 -13.75
CA ASP A 125 9.30 -6.27 -13.82
C ASP A 125 8.52 -5.47 -14.88
N LEU A 126 7.50 -4.74 -14.41
CA LEU A 126 6.69 -3.86 -15.23
C LEU A 126 7.43 -2.55 -15.55
N LEU A 127 8.66 -2.35 -15.05
CA LEU A 127 9.38 -1.08 -15.16
C LEU A 127 10.26 -0.94 -16.41
N ALA A 128 10.65 -1.99 -17.13
CA ALA A 128 11.59 -1.86 -18.27
C ALA A 128 10.99 -2.01 -19.68
N ARG A 129 9.67 -1.85 -19.87
CA ARG A 129 9.14 -1.48 -21.21
C ARG A 129 9.50 -0.04 -21.62
N ASN A 130 10.26 0.66 -20.78
CA ASN A 130 10.89 1.94 -21.06
C ASN A 130 12.43 1.80 -21.08
N GLU A 131 12.99 1.00 -21.99
CA GLU A 131 14.41 1.18 -22.31
C GLU A 131 14.58 2.32 -23.31
N VAL A 132 15.02 3.43 -22.71
CA VAL A 132 15.63 4.62 -23.26
C VAL A 132 16.71 4.25 -24.27
N ALA A 133 16.61 4.85 -25.46
CA ALA A 133 17.71 4.94 -26.41
C ALA A 133 18.94 5.53 -25.71
N THR A 134 20.02 4.77 -25.71
CA THR A 134 21.33 5.11 -25.14
C THR A 134 21.87 6.41 -25.74
N LEU A 135 22.20 7.38 -24.89
CA LEU A 135 23.10 8.49 -25.23
C LEU A 135 24.30 8.47 -24.28
N SER A 136 25.48 8.48 -24.88
CA SER A 136 26.80 8.43 -24.24
C SER A 136 27.09 9.65 -23.35
N PRO A 137 28.04 9.57 -22.40
CA PRO A 137 28.39 10.69 -21.54
C PRO A 137 29.39 11.66 -22.22
N LEU A 138 29.18 12.96 -21.98
CA LEU A 138 30.10 14.07 -22.28
C LEU A 138 30.27 14.92 -20.99
N PRO A 139 31.30 15.78 -20.89
CA PRO A 139 32.32 15.67 -19.85
C PRO A 139 32.17 16.66 -18.70
N THR A 140 33.02 16.42 -17.70
CA THR A 140 33.29 17.11 -16.44
C THR A 140 33.29 18.65 -16.54
N ALA A 141 32.55 19.30 -15.63
CA ALA A 141 32.69 20.73 -15.35
C ALA A 141 33.44 20.94 -14.04
N GLU A 142 34.54 21.68 -14.12
CA GLU A 142 35.38 22.10 -13.00
C GLU A 142 34.72 23.19 -12.16
N GLY A 143 35.04 23.16 -10.86
CA GLY A 143 35.41 24.35 -10.10
C GLY A 143 34.29 25.19 -9.49
N PHE A 144 34.06 25.02 -8.18
CA PHE A 144 34.02 26.15 -7.25
C PHE A 144 34.59 25.71 -5.90
N ALA A 145 35.72 26.33 -5.53
CA ALA A 145 36.44 26.10 -4.29
C ALA A 145 35.82 26.90 -3.13
N ALA A 146 36.10 26.39 -1.92
CA ALA A 146 35.61 26.81 -0.62
C ALA A 146 36.17 28.15 -0.14
N ASP A 147 35.49 28.74 0.85
CA ASP A 147 36.15 29.33 2.02
C ASP A 147 35.16 29.48 3.20
N ALA A 148 35.41 28.72 4.27
CA ALA A 148 34.88 28.98 5.61
C ALA A 148 35.93 28.48 6.63
N PRO A 149 36.46 29.32 7.53
CA PRO A 149 37.37 28.85 8.57
C PRO A 149 36.59 28.37 9.80
N PHE A 150 36.89 27.13 10.21
CA PHE A 150 36.49 26.56 11.51
C PHE A 150 37.55 26.84 12.58
N SER A 151 37.11 27.08 13.82
CA SER A 151 37.80 26.79 15.09
C SER A 151 36.74 26.86 16.20
N ASP A 152 36.09 25.75 16.56
CA ASP A 152 36.47 24.71 17.54
C ASP A 152 36.23 25.12 19.01
N THR A 153 35.25 24.45 19.63
CA THR A 153 35.30 23.94 21.01
C THR A 153 34.05 23.07 21.24
N ALA A 154 34.14 21.78 20.89
CA ALA A 154 33.15 20.78 21.28
C ALA A 154 33.70 19.94 22.45
N GLN A 155 33.07 20.13 23.62
CA GLN A 155 33.31 19.34 24.82
C GLN A 155 32.64 17.96 24.67
N ALA A 156 33.40 16.92 24.97
CA ALA A 156 33.02 15.52 24.79
C ALA A 156 31.81 15.11 25.63
N ALA A 157 30.79 14.53 24.99
CA ALA A 157 29.79 13.69 25.63
C ALA A 157 29.34 12.58 24.66
N GLY A 158 29.63 11.33 25.06
CA GLY A 158 28.95 10.09 24.67
C GLY A 158 28.63 9.84 23.20
N SER A 159 29.34 8.88 22.60
CA SER A 159 28.94 8.23 21.35
C SER A 159 27.47 7.75 21.42
N PRO A 160 26.58 8.15 20.50
CA PRO A 160 25.28 7.49 20.39
C PRO A 160 25.49 6.07 19.87
N GLU A 161 24.93 5.08 20.59
CA GLU A 161 24.83 3.70 20.11
C GLU A 161 24.25 3.65 18.70
N PRO A 162 24.71 2.74 17.82
CA PRO A 162 24.06 2.53 16.54
C PRO A 162 22.61 2.10 16.78
N VAL A 163 21.69 2.92 16.29
CA VAL A 163 20.25 2.64 16.25
C VAL A 163 20.07 1.21 15.74
N ARG A 164 19.45 0.35 16.56
CA ARG A 164 19.02 -0.99 16.15
C ARG A 164 18.19 -0.84 14.89
N GLY A 165 18.78 -1.20 13.75
CA GLY A 165 18.09 -1.26 12.47
C GLY A 165 16.86 -2.15 12.64
N VAL A 166 15.71 -1.60 12.31
CA VAL A 166 14.44 -2.34 12.25
C VAL A 166 14.67 -3.55 11.35
N SER A 167 14.62 -4.73 11.95
CA SER A 167 14.60 -6.01 11.24
C SER A 167 13.41 -6.00 10.29
N THR A 168 13.66 -5.84 8.98
CA THR A 168 12.68 -6.18 7.94
C THR A 168 12.72 -7.69 7.74
N ALA A 169 12.45 -8.45 8.79
CA ALA A 169 12.14 -9.86 8.70
C ALA A 169 10.65 -9.97 8.34
N HIS A 170 10.38 -10.60 7.19
CA HIS A 170 9.15 -11.25 6.71
C HIS A 170 8.96 -10.98 5.21
N SER A 171 9.66 -11.75 4.37
CA SER A 171 9.26 -11.95 2.96
C SER A 171 8.78 -13.39 2.72
N GLU A 172 7.98 -13.91 3.64
CA GLU A 172 6.81 -14.64 3.16
C GLU A 172 5.82 -13.55 2.75
N GLY A 173 5.63 -13.34 1.44
CA GLY A 173 4.55 -12.46 0.99
C GLY A 173 3.27 -12.93 1.68
N SER A 174 2.74 -12.12 2.60
CA SER A 174 1.64 -12.58 3.45
C SER A 174 0.53 -13.09 2.55
N PRO A 175 0.07 -14.35 2.72
CA PRO A 175 -0.90 -14.98 1.80
C PRO A 175 -2.23 -14.22 1.76
N PHE A 176 -2.41 -13.28 2.68
CA PHE A 176 -3.58 -12.44 2.83
C PHE A 176 -3.44 -11.06 2.19
N LEU A 177 -2.27 -10.66 1.68
CA LEU A 177 -2.10 -9.36 1.01
C LEU A 177 -3.01 -9.23 -0.23
N GLY A 178 -3.35 -10.33 -0.89
CA GLY A 178 -4.33 -10.33 -2.00
C GLY A 178 -5.75 -9.91 -1.58
N ASN A 179 -6.04 -9.86 -0.28
CA ASN A 179 -7.30 -9.33 0.24
C ASN A 179 -7.29 -7.81 0.42
N LEU A 180 -6.11 -7.18 0.39
CA LEU A 180 -5.94 -5.73 0.48
C LEU A 180 -6.12 -5.09 -0.91
N SER A 181 -6.91 -4.03 -0.97
CA SER A 181 -7.15 -3.26 -2.20
C SER A 181 -7.45 -1.81 -1.87
N THR A 182 -7.48 -0.97 -2.90
CA THR A 182 -7.82 0.45 -2.78
C THR A 182 -9.33 0.62 -2.49
N TYR A 183 -9.72 1.70 -1.81
CA TYR A 183 -11.12 1.94 -1.46
C TYR A 183 -11.65 3.28 -1.96
N GLU A 184 -11.16 4.40 -1.41
CA GLU A 184 -11.42 5.76 -1.89
C GLU A 184 -10.19 6.27 -2.67
N PRO A 185 -10.31 7.41 -3.40
CA PRO A 185 -9.17 8.04 -4.07
C PRO A 185 -8.00 8.29 -3.11
N MET A 186 -6.78 8.17 -3.64
CA MET A 186 -5.54 8.42 -2.90
C MET A 186 -4.73 9.49 -3.62
N TYR A 187 -4.55 10.62 -2.95
CA TYR A 187 -4.03 11.83 -3.56
C TYR A 187 -3.31 12.73 -2.56
N MET A 188 -2.54 13.66 -3.12
CA MET A 188 -2.03 14.84 -2.44
C MET A 188 -2.33 16.05 -3.31
N VAL A 189 -3.03 17.04 -2.75
CA VAL A 189 -3.39 18.28 -3.44
C VAL A 189 -3.03 19.50 -2.60
N TYR A 190 -2.73 20.59 -3.28
CA TYR A 190 -2.41 21.88 -2.69
C TYR A 190 -3.30 22.97 -3.30
N GLY A 191 -3.73 23.94 -2.48
CA GLY A 191 -4.43 25.11 -2.93
C GLY A 191 -4.24 26.30 -1.98
N PRO A 192 -3.89 27.49 -2.48
CA PRO A 192 -3.73 28.68 -1.64
C PRO A 192 -5.02 28.97 -0.86
N SER A 193 -4.93 28.97 0.47
CA SER A 193 -6.04 29.33 1.36
C SER A 193 -5.49 29.85 2.69
N SER A 194 -6.32 30.48 3.52
CA SER A 194 -5.87 31.02 4.81
C SER A 194 -5.61 29.96 5.89
N ALA A 195 -5.95 28.68 5.64
CA ALA A 195 -5.70 27.58 6.57
C ALA A 195 -5.84 26.21 5.87
N ALA A 196 -4.87 25.32 6.12
CA ALA A 196 -4.79 23.96 5.55
C ALA A 196 -4.69 23.95 4.01
N GLU A 197 -3.61 24.53 3.47
CA GLU A 197 -3.39 24.63 2.02
C GLU A 197 -3.25 23.26 1.35
N ALA A 198 -2.63 22.28 2.02
CA ALA A 198 -2.46 20.94 1.49
C ALA A 198 -3.44 19.92 2.11
N LYS A 199 -3.84 18.95 1.30
CA LYS A 199 -4.69 17.83 1.72
C LYS A 199 -4.19 16.53 1.12
N ILE A 200 -4.07 15.52 1.98
CA ILE A 200 -3.63 14.17 1.60
C ILE A 200 -4.72 13.19 2.01
N GLN A 201 -5.04 12.23 1.15
CA GLN A 201 -5.95 11.13 1.47
C GLN A 201 -5.31 9.79 1.16
N ILE A 202 -5.40 8.86 2.11
CA ILE A 202 -5.00 7.46 1.95
C ILE A 202 -6.23 6.61 2.28
N SER A 203 -6.49 5.58 1.46
CA SER A 203 -7.67 4.75 1.64
C SER A 203 -7.51 3.34 1.11
N LEU A 204 -7.70 2.37 2.00
CA LEU A 204 -7.57 0.95 1.73
C LEU A 204 -8.75 0.18 2.29
N LYS A 205 -9.07 -0.94 1.65
CA LYS A 205 -10.01 -1.95 2.16
C LYS A 205 -9.39 -3.33 2.14
N TYR A 206 -9.83 -4.15 3.07
CA TYR A 206 -9.39 -5.51 3.27
C TYR A 206 -10.60 -6.45 3.29
N ARG A 207 -10.57 -7.49 2.45
CA ARG A 207 -11.60 -8.55 2.41
C ARG A 207 -11.42 -9.49 3.58
N LEU A 208 -12.38 -9.54 4.50
CA LEU A 208 -12.23 -10.27 5.76
C LEU A 208 -12.22 -11.79 5.58
N PHE A 209 -12.93 -12.31 4.58
CA PHE A 209 -13.03 -13.75 4.32
C PHE A 209 -12.49 -14.15 2.93
N GLY A 210 -11.67 -13.29 2.32
CA GLY A 210 -11.12 -13.47 0.98
C GLY A 210 -12.18 -13.56 -0.12
N SER A 211 -11.86 -14.25 -1.21
CA SER A 211 -12.80 -14.62 -2.26
C SER A 211 -12.95 -16.13 -2.32
N ARG A 212 -14.16 -16.65 -2.07
CA ARG A 212 -14.43 -18.06 -2.37
C ARG A 212 -14.38 -18.35 -3.87
N GLN A 213 -14.75 -17.37 -4.69
CA GLN A 213 -14.73 -17.48 -6.15
C GLN A 213 -13.31 -17.60 -6.71
N SER A 214 -12.31 -16.93 -6.12
CA SER A 214 -10.90 -17.14 -6.51
C SER A 214 -10.41 -18.56 -6.23
N ASN A 215 -11.10 -19.28 -5.34
CA ASN A 215 -10.83 -20.67 -4.99
C ASN A 215 -11.77 -21.66 -5.70
N GLY A 216 -12.49 -21.22 -6.75
CA GLY A 216 -13.41 -22.05 -7.53
C GLY A 216 -14.70 -22.46 -6.81
N LEU A 217 -15.00 -21.85 -5.66
CA LEU A 217 -16.20 -22.13 -4.87
C LEU A 217 -17.32 -21.13 -5.18
N SER A 218 -18.57 -21.58 -5.02
CA SER A 218 -19.73 -20.69 -5.10
C SER A 218 -19.59 -19.53 -4.13
N SER A 219 -19.95 -18.33 -4.58
CA SER A 219 -19.83 -17.13 -3.76
C SER A 219 -20.74 -17.20 -2.53
N SER A 220 -20.26 -16.58 -1.46
CA SER A 220 -20.94 -16.49 -0.17
C SER A 220 -21.13 -15.02 0.18
N TRP A 221 -22.18 -14.71 0.95
CA TRP A 221 -22.35 -13.37 1.55
C TRP A 221 -21.11 -12.91 2.34
N ARG A 222 -20.30 -13.83 2.86
CA ARG A 222 -19.03 -13.49 3.53
C ARG A 222 -18.00 -12.85 2.61
N ASP A 223 -18.04 -13.12 1.30
CA ASP A 223 -17.13 -12.53 0.32
C ASP A 223 -17.30 -11.01 0.20
N GLY A 224 -18.47 -10.49 0.60
CA GLY A 224 -18.80 -9.07 0.61
C GLY A 224 -18.37 -8.33 1.87
N MET A 225 -17.87 -9.01 2.90
CA MET A 225 -17.48 -8.36 4.16
C MET A 225 -16.08 -7.75 4.06
N HIS A 226 -16.01 -6.45 4.32
CA HIS A 226 -14.78 -5.66 4.22
C HIS A 226 -14.56 -4.82 5.48
N PHE A 227 -13.30 -4.71 5.87
CA PHE A 227 -12.83 -3.63 6.71
C PHE A 227 -12.15 -2.58 5.82
N ALA A 228 -12.43 -1.30 6.01
CA ALA A 228 -11.72 -0.22 5.35
C ALA A 228 -11.20 0.81 6.33
N PHE A 229 -10.18 1.50 5.90
CA PHE A 229 -9.59 2.61 6.63
C PHE A 229 -9.29 3.73 5.65
N THR A 230 -9.91 4.88 5.89
CA THR A 230 -9.59 6.13 5.18
C THR A 230 -9.02 7.13 6.16
N GLN A 231 -7.95 7.81 5.78
CA GLN A 231 -7.36 8.89 6.55
C GLN A 231 -7.27 10.14 5.69
N LYS A 232 -7.79 11.26 6.20
CA LYS A 232 -7.69 12.58 5.55
C LYS A 232 -6.82 13.47 6.40
N MET A 233 -5.76 14.01 5.83
CA MET A 233 -4.82 14.87 6.51
C MET A 233 -4.89 16.27 5.89
N PHE A 234 -5.11 17.28 6.73
CA PHE A 234 -5.23 18.68 6.36
C PHE A 234 -3.99 19.41 6.88
N TRP A 235 -3.08 19.76 5.98
CA TRP A 235 -1.76 20.27 6.31
C TRP A 235 -1.70 21.78 6.11
N ASP A 236 -1.41 22.49 7.19
CA ASP A 236 -1.20 23.94 7.21
C ASP A 236 0.26 24.21 6.91
N LEU A 237 0.59 24.45 5.65
CA LEU A 237 1.96 24.68 5.20
C LEU A 237 2.41 26.11 5.53
N GLY A 238 1.49 27.08 5.52
CA GLY A 238 1.78 28.48 5.80
C GLY A 238 1.94 28.83 7.29
N ALA A 239 1.56 27.94 8.20
CA ALA A 239 1.70 28.14 9.64
C ALA A 239 3.13 27.82 10.15
N ASP A 240 3.47 28.34 11.34
CA ASP A 240 4.78 28.12 11.97
C ASP A 240 5.06 26.63 12.18
N SER A 241 6.20 26.15 11.67
CA SER A 241 6.59 24.73 11.65
C SER A 241 5.68 23.81 10.81
N SER A 242 4.79 24.39 10.00
CA SER A 242 3.90 23.71 9.08
C SER A 242 3.19 22.47 9.68
N PRO A 243 2.34 22.62 10.71
CA PRO A 243 1.69 21.49 11.37
C PRO A 243 0.50 20.95 10.57
N PHE A 244 0.13 19.69 10.82
CA PHE A 244 -1.21 19.22 10.43
C PHE A 244 -2.28 19.95 11.24
N ARG A 245 -3.13 20.72 10.56
CA ARG A 245 -4.28 21.40 11.16
C ARG A 245 -5.32 20.41 11.68
N ASN A 246 -5.54 19.32 10.94
CA ASN A 246 -6.47 18.27 11.32
C ASN A 246 -6.11 16.95 10.62
N ILE A 247 -6.40 15.82 11.27
CA ILE A 247 -6.33 14.49 10.67
C ILE A 247 -7.61 13.77 11.03
N ASP A 248 -8.39 13.33 10.04
CA ASP A 248 -9.59 12.52 10.26
C ASP A 248 -9.26 11.04 10.01
N TYR A 249 -9.56 10.20 10.99
CA TYR A 249 -9.44 8.74 10.99
C TYR A 249 -10.82 8.12 10.76
N MET A 250 -10.98 7.33 9.70
CA MET A 250 -12.28 6.83 9.25
C MET A 250 -12.27 5.31 9.03
N PRO A 251 -12.19 4.49 10.11
CA PRO A 251 -12.35 3.05 10.00
C PRO A 251 -13.81 2.67 9.74
N GLU A 252 -14.00 1.59 8.98
CA GLU A 252 -15.30 1.17 8.48
C GLU A 252 -15.39 -0.34 8.37
N LEU A 253 -16.49 -0.93 8.83
CA LEU A 253 -16.82 -2.33 8.61
C LEU A 253 -18.11 -2.38 7.80
N PHE A 254 -18.07 -2.99 6.62
CA PHE A 254 -19.22 -2.99 5.71
C PHE A 254 -19.38 -4.28 4.93
N TYR A 255 -20.59 -4.49 4.46
CA TYR A 255 -20.95 -5.47 3.45
C TYR A 255 -21.13 -4.77 2.10
N LEU A 256 -20.47 -5.30 1.07
CA LEU A 256 -20.64 -4.92 -0.32
C LEU A 256 -21.33 -6.09 -1.04
N SER A 257 -22.51 -5.85 -1.59
CA SER A 257 -23.24 -6.86 -2.35
C SER A 257 -22.50 -7.19 -3.64
N GLN A 258 -22.78 -8.38 -4.16
CA GLN A 258 -22.46 -8.68 -5.54
C GLN A 258 -23.19 -7.72 -6.48
N SER A 259 -22.54 -7.40 -7.60
CA SER A 259 -23.14 -6.56 -8.62
C SER A 259 -24.08 -7.40 -9.49
N ALA A 260 -25.35 -7.01 -9.56
CA ALA A 260 -26.30 -7.55 -10.53
C ALA A 260 -26.17 -6.78 -11.85
N GLN A 261 -25.97 -7.48 -12.96
CA GLN A 261 -25.85 -6.88 -14.29
C GLN A 261 -27.14 -7.09 -15.09
N PHE A 262 -27.56 -6.06 -15.82
CA PHE A 262 -28.74 -6.07 -16.68
C PHE A 262 -28.35 -6.18 -18.16
N ALA A 263 -29.29 -6.61 -19.00
CA ALA A 263 -29.06 -6.81 -20.43
C ALA A 263 -28.63 -5.54 -21.19
N ASN A 264 -28.97 -4.35 -20.68
CA ASN A 264 -28.57 -3.06 -21.23
C ASN A 264 -27.17 -2.59 -20.75
N GLY A 265 -26.42 -3.45 -20.05
CA GLY A 265 -25.09 -3.14 -19.52
C GLY A 265 -25.08 -2.34 -18.22
N MET A 266 -26.23 -1.90 -17.72
CA MET A 266 -26.34 -1.30 -16.39
C MET A 266 -26.02 -2.34 -15.31
N SER A 267 -25.39 -1.91 -14.23
CA SER A 267 -25.17 -2.76 -13.06
C SER A 267 -25.59 -2.08 -11.77
N VAL A 268 -26.10 -2.85 -10.82
CA VAL A 268 -26.49 -2.37 -9.49
C VAL A 268 -25.84 -3.17 -8.40
N ALA A 269 -25.46 -2.49 -7.34
CA ALA A 269 -24.93 -3.08 -6.11
C ALA A 269 -25.41 -2.26 -4.90
N GLY A 270 -25.04 -2.69 -3.71
CA GLY A 270 -25.30 -1.96 -2.49
C GLY A 270 -24.19 -2.15 -1.48
N GLN A 271 -23.98 -1.12 -0.67
CA GLN A 271 -23.05 -1.13 0.44
C GLN A 271 -23.80 -0.75 1.71
N ALA A 272 -23.58 -1.48 2.80
CA ALA A 272 -24.12 -1.15 4.10
C ALA A 272 -23.08 -1.44 5.18
N GLY A 273 -22.94 -0.56 6.15
CA GLY A 273 -21.86 -0.71 7.12
C GLY A 273 -21.96 0.22 8.31
N VAL A 274 -21.05 -0.02 9.26
CA VAL A 274 -20.80 0.85 10.39
C VAL A 274 -19.48 1.57 10.16
N LYS A 275 -19.51 2.89 10.33
CA LYS A 275 -18.39 3.79 10.11
C LYS A 275 -18.14 4.61 11.36
N HIS A 276 -16.91 4.64 11.82
CA HIS A 276 -16.44 5.59 12.81
C HIS A 276 -15.65 6.69 12.10
N GLU A 277 -15.77 7.92 12.57
CA GLU A 277 -14.98 9.06 12.11
C GLU A 277 -14.59 9.91 13.32
N SER A 278 -13.30 10.09 13.54
CA SER A 278 -12.76 10.94 14.61
C SER A 278 -11.52 11.67 14.16
N ASN A 279 -11.15 12.75 14.85
CA ASN A 279 -9.95 13.51 14.52
C ASN A 279 -8.71 13.18 15.40
N GLY A 280 -8.85 12.21 16.31
CA GLY A 280 -7.77 11.78 17.21
C GLY A 280 -7.28 12.86 18.19
N ARG A 281 -8.05 13.94 18.41
CA ARG A 281 -7.75 15.00 19.38
C ARG A 281 -8.45 14.77 20.71
N ASP A 282 -8.03 15.51 21.73
CA ASP A 282 -8.63 15.52 23.06
C ASP A 282 -9.29 16.88 23.39
N GLY A 283 -9.94 16.93 24.55
CA GLY A 283 -10.54 18.14 25.10
C GLY A 283 -11.54 18.81 24.15
N SER A 284 -11.51 20.15 24.11
CA SER A 284 -12.45 20.94 23.30
C SER A 284 -12.24 20.80 21.78
N ALA A 285 -11.11 20.24 21.35
CA ALA A 285 -10.80 19.97 19.95
C ALA A 285 -11.17 18.54 19.52
N SER A 286 -11.51 17.65 20.47
CA SER A 286 -12.00 16.30 20.17
C SER A 286 -13.25 16.37 19.32
N ARG A 287 -13.29 15.59 18.25
CA ARG A 287 -14.48 15.39 17.45
C ARG A 287 -14.60 13.92 17.10
N SER A 288 -15.82 13.40 17.18
CA SER A 288 -16.11 12.00 16.88
C SER A 288 -17.57 11.78 16.51
N ILE A 289 -17.81 10.84 15.60
CA ILE A 289 -19.14 10.33 15.26
C ILE A 289 -19.06 8.85 14.87
N ASN A 290 -20.14 8.13 15.15
CA ASN A 290 -20.36 6.79 14.63
C ASN A 290 -21.65 6.79 13.80
N MET A 291 -21.64 6.05 12.70
CA MET A 291 -22.76 5.99 11.77
C MET A 291 -23.02 4.54 11.35
N LEU A 292 -24.29 4.16 11.31
CA LEU A 292 -24.75 3.08 10.44
C LEU A 292 -25.19 3.70 9.11
N TYR A 293 -24.87 3.08 7.98
CA TYR A 293 -25.31 3.60 6.68
C TYR A 293 -25.75 2.52 5.70
N LEU A 294 -26.52 2.94 4.70
CA LEU A 294 -26.91 2.19 3.51
C LEU A 294 -26.65 3.05 2.27
N ALA A 295 -26.03 2.46 1.26
CA ALA A 295 -25.66 3.11 0.01
C ALA A 295 -25.89 2.16 -1.18
N PRO A 296 -27.12 2.12 -1.76
CA PRO A 296 -27.30 1.50 -3.07
C PRO A 296 -26.49 2.27 -4.12
N MET A 297 -26.05 1.57 -5.16
CA MET A 297 -25.29 2.16 -6.26
C MET A 297 -25.72 1.57 -7.61
N ALA A 298 -25.76 2.41 -8.62
CA ALA A 298 -25.98 2.02 -10.00
C ALA A 298 -24.82 2.54 -10.86
N ALA A 299 -24.34 1.71 -11.77
CA ALA A 299 -23.41 2.09 -12.82
C ALA A 299 -24.11 1.92 -14.17
N ILE A 300 -24.15 3.00 -14.94
CA ILE A 300 -24.87 3.10 -16.21
C ILE A 300 -23.83 3.38 -17.29
N PRO A 301 -23.65 2.48 -18.27
CA PRO A 301 -22.80 2.77 -19.42
C PRO A 301 -23.44 3.87 -20.27
N LEU A 302 -22.59 4.75 -20.78
CA LEU A 302 -22.92 5.81 -21.72
C LEU A 302 -22.10 5.63 -23.00
N ASP A 303 -22.38 6.47 -24.00
CA ASP A 303 -21.64 6.47 -25.26
C ASP A 303 -20.14 6.76 -25.07
N ASP A 304 -19.32 6.39 -26.05
CA ASP A 304 -17.87 6.60 -26.08
C ASP A 304 -17.08 5.99 -24.89
N GLY A 305 -17.68 5.03 -24.19
CA GLY A 305 -17.08 4.33 -23.06
C GLY A 305 -17.11 5.14 -21.76
N TYR A 306 -17.93 6.18 -21.68
CA TYR A 306 -18.24 6.84 -20.42
C TYR A 306 -19.13 5.95 -19.55
N ARG A 307 -19.01 6.11 -18.24
CA ARG A 307 -19.88 5.46 -17.25
C ARG A 307 -20.33 6.50 -16.24
N LEU A 308 -21.63 6.48 -15.95
CA LEU A 308 -22.24 7.23 -14.86
C LEU A 308 -22.41 6.31 -13.66
N ILE A 309 -21.85 6.66 -12.51
CA ILE A 309 -22.12 6.02 -11.23
C ILE A 309 -23.00 6.94 -10.41
N PHE A 310 -24.08 6.40 -9.86
CA PHE A 310 -24.98 7.11 -8.95
C PHE A 310 -25.14 6.30 -7.67
N ALA A 311 -24.78 6.88 -6.53
CA ALA A 311 -24.82 6.20 -5.24
C ALA A 311 -25.33 7.15 -4.14
N PRO A 312 -26.66 7.19 -3.89
CA PRO A 312 -27.20 7.86 -2.73
C PRO A 312 -26.84 7.08 -1.47
N ARG A 313 -26.58 7.78 -0.36
CA ARG A 313 -26.28 7.21 0.95
C ARG A 313 -27.20 7.81 1.99
N LEU A 314 -27.77 6.95 2.82
CA LEU A 314 -28.48 7.32 4.04
C LEU A 314 -27.66 6.85 5.24
N SER A 315 -27.47 7.73 6.23
CA SER A 315 -26.68 7.48 7.43
C SER A 315 -27.50 7.81 8.68
N PHE A 316 -27.31 7.01 9.73
CA PHE A 316 -27.91 7.19 11.05
C PHE A 316 -26.79 7.29 12.08
N LEU A 317 -26.72 8.39 12.82
CA LEU A 317 -25.78 8.49 13.92
C LEU A 317 -26.14 7.51 15.03
N ILE A 318 -25.11 6.85 15.57
CA ILE A 318 -25.21 5.90 16.68
C ILE A 318 -24.16 6.25 17.74
N GLY A 319 -24.39 5.80 18.98
CA GLY A 319 -23.45 6.01 20.08
C GLY A 319 -23.31 7.47 20.52
N ASP A 320 -22.19 7.78 21.18
CA ASP A 320 -21.92 9.12 21.69
C ASP A 320 -21.56 10.12 20.58
N LYS A 321 -21.99 11.37 20.78
CA LYS A 321 -21.71 12.53 19.93
C LYS A 321 -21.49 13.80 20.76
N SER A 322 -21.17 13.65 22.05
CA SER A 322 -21.03 14.75 23.00
C SER A 322 -20.02 15.82 22.55
N ASP A 323 -18.97 15.41 21.86
CA ASP A 323 -17.95 16.27 21.25
C ASP A 323 -18.48 17.25 20.18
N ASN A 324 -19.59 16.90 19.53
CA ASN A 324 -20.17 17.64 18.41
C ASN A 324 -21.69 17.37 18.33
N PRO A 325 -22.48 17.87 19.30
CA PRO A 325 -23.86 17.45 19.48
C PRO A 325 -24.79 17.93 18.36
N ASP A 326 -24.41 19.01 17.66
CA ASP A 326 -25.18 19.63 16.58
C ASP A 326 -24.65 19.25 15.17
N ILE A 327 -23.76 18.26 15.04
CA ILE A 327 -23.14 17.88 13.76
C ILE A 327 -24.13 17.56 12.64
N LEU A 328 -25.28 16.98 12.99
CA LEU A 328 -26.35 16.70 12.02
C LEU A 328 -26.86 17.96 11.33
N LYS A 329 -26.88 19.10 12.03
CA LYS A 329 -27.29 20.39 11.46
C LYS A 329 -26.45 20.77 10.24
N TYR A 330 -25.21 20.27 10.12
CA TYR A 330 -24.28 20.66 9.07
C TYR A 330 -24.07 19.55 8.03
N ARG A 331 -23.88 18.31 8.49
CA ARG A 331 -23.59 17.17 7.60
C ARG A 331 -24.85 16.51 7.04
N GLY A 332 -25.99 16.66 7.72
CA GLY A 332 -27.20 15.91 7.39
C GLY A 332 -27.05 14.40 7.60
N ASN A 333 -28.08 13.68 7.20
CA ASN A 333 -28.12 12.20 7.23
C ASN A 333 -28.03 11.60 5.81
N THR A 334 -28.00 12.44 4.77
CA THR A 334 -28.03 12.01 3.39
C THR A 334 -26.83 12.55 2.63
N ALA A 335 -26.31 11.72 1.73
CA ALA A 335 -25.34 12.12 0.74
C ALA A 335 -25.71 11.54 -0.63
N VAL A 336 -25.29 12.19 -1.69
CA VAL A 336 -25.39 11.66 -3.05
C VAL A 336 -24.02 11.73 -3.68
N PHE A 337 -23.50 10.56 -4.06
CA PHE A 337 -22.29 10.45 -4.87
C PHE A 337 -22.66 10.26 -6.34
N VAL A 338 -22.01 11.00 -7.21
CA VAL A 338 -22.13 10.89 -8.66
C VAL A 338 -20.73 10.86 -9.26
N GLU A 339 -20.43 9.91 -10.13
CA GLU A 339 -19.21 9.88 -10.93
C GLU A 339 -19.57 9.80 -12.41
N LEU A 340 -18.95 10.64 -13.24
CA LEU A 340 -18.98 10.53 -14.69
C LEU A 340 -17.56 10.43 -15.20
N GLY A 341 -17.19 9.34 -15.84
CA GLY A 341 -15.83 9.21 -16.33
C GLY A 341 -15.59 8.02 -17.25
N LYS A 342 -14.35 7.95 -17.73
CA LYS A 342 -13.81 6.88 -18.56
C LYS A 342 -12.53 6.35 -17.94
N ASP A 343 -12.33 5.04 -17.97
CA ASP A 343 -11.24 4.35 -17.27
C ASP A 343 -9.85 4.88 -17.62
N GLU A 344 -9.63 5.28 -18.88
CA GLU A 344 -8.40 5.93 -19.35
C GLU A 344 -8.61 7.39 -19.80
N GLY A 345 -9.69 8.04 -19.36
CA GLY A 345 -10.04 9.40 -19.79
C GLY A 345 -10.25 10.35 -18.63
N LEU A 346 -10.96 11.44 -18.89
CA LEU A 346 -11.42 12.37 -17.85
C LEU A 346 -12.39 11.65 -16.91
N LYS A 347 -12.26 11.89 -15.61
CA LYS A 347 -13.22 11.48 -14.59
C LYS A 347 -13.61 12.68 -13.74
N LEU A 348 -14.91 12.87 -13.53
CA LEU A 348 -15.52 13.83 -12.63
C LEU A 348 -16.28 13.07 -11.55
N ALA A 349 -15.91 13.24 -10.28
CA ALA A 349 -16.62 12.66 -9.15
C ALA A 349 -17.16 13.78 -8.26
N SER A 350 -18.37 13.64 -7.73
CA SER A 350 -19.00 14.64 -6.87
C SER A 350 -19.77 14.00 -5.74
N THR A 351 -19.62 14.53 -4.53
CA THR A 351 -20.43 14.17 -3.36
C THR A 351 -21.16 15.40 -2.85
N ALA A 352 -22.48 15.37 -2.88
CA ALA A 352 -23.33 16.36 -2.24
C ALA A 352 -23.85 15.83 -0.90
N ARG A 353 -23.89 16.68 0.13
CA ARG A 353 -24.54 16.44 1.42
C ARG A 353 -25.50 17.58 1.70
N PHE A 354 -26.65 17.28 2.27
CA PHE A 354 -27.64 18.30 2.61
C PHE A 354 -28.47 17.91 3.82
N ASN A 355 -28.76 18.88 4.68
CA ASN A 355 -29.74 18.77 5.74
C ASN A 355 -30.95 19.67 5.41
N PHE A 356 -32.07 19.04 5.11
CA PHE A 356 -33.31 19.75 4.76
C PHE A 356 -33.89 20.60 5.90
N GLY A 357 -33.68 20.21 7.16
CA GLY A 357 -34.19 20.96 8.32
C GLY A 357 -33.40 22.24 8.62
N SER A 358 -32.10 22.24 8.37
CA SER A 358 -31.23 23.40 8.63
C SER A 358 -30.87 24.22 7.39
N GLY A 359 -31.09 23.67 6.19
CA GLY A 359 -30.65 24.25 4.92
C GLY A 359 -29.14 24.22 4.68
N LYS A 360 -28.36 23.56 5.55
CA LYS A 360 -26.90 23.46 5.41
C LYS A 360 -26.50 22.21 4.64
N GLY A 361 -25.35 22.28 3.98
CA GLY A 361 -24.81 21.16 3.24
C GLY A 361 -23.39 21.41 2.73
N SER A 362 -22.93 20.52 1.87
CA SER A 362 -21.68 20.68 1.14
C SER A 362 -21.69 19.98 -0.20
N LEU A 363 -20.83 20.45 -1.09
CA LEU A 363 -20.50 19.84 -2.36
C LEU A 363 -18.98 19.67 -2.43
N SER A 364 -18.53 18.45 -2.63
CA SER A 364 -17.15 18.11 -2.97
C SER A 364 -17.14 17.63 -4.40
N THR A 365 -16.24 18.16 -5.23
CA THR A 365 -16.10 17.76 -6.63
C THR A 365 -14.64 17.58 -6.96
N ASP A 366 -14.31 16.41 -7.50
CA ASP A 366 -12.98 16.00 -7.89
C ASP A 366 -12.93 15.74 -9.41
N ILE A 367 -11.89 16.23 -10.07
CA ILE A 367 -11.62 16.02 -11.49
C ILE A 367 -10.26 15.35 -11.61
N SER A 368 -10.16 14.31 -12.44
CA SER A 368 -8.89 13.65 -12.69
C SER A 368 -8.66 13.26 -14.15
N TYR A 369 -7.39 13.28 -14.56
CA TYR A 369 -6.96 12.88 -15.90
C TYR A 369 -5.60 12.17 -15.86
N PRO A 370 -5.38 11.05 -16.59
CA PRO A 370 -4.09 10.35 -16.59
C PRO A 370 -2.99 11.25 -17.16
N LEU A 371 -1.94 11.52 -16.38
CA LEU A 371 -0.79 12.30 -16.89
C LEU A 371 -0.09 11.60 -18.04
N THR A 372 -0.16 10.26 -18.08
CA THR A 372 0.42 9.48 -19.18
C THR A 372 -0.11 9.87 -20.55
N ARG A 373 -1.37 10.26 -20.63
CA ARG A 373 -1.99 10.73 -21.86
C ARG A 373 -1.73 12.20 -22.14
N LEU A 374 -1.58 13.02 -21.10
CA LEU A 374 -1.31 14.45 -21.24
C LEU A 374 0.14 14.69 -21.70
N LEU A 375 1.08 13.88 -21.21
CA LEU A 375 2.51 14.03 -21.46
C LEU A 375 3.05 13.07 -22.52
N GLY A 376 2.26 12.12 -23.00
CA GLY A 376 2.67 11.13 -24.00
C GLY A 376 3.62 10.04 -23.47
N GLY A 377 3.60 9.79 -22.16
CA GLY A 377 4.49 8.88 -21.44
C GLY A 377 4.40 9.10 -19.93
N GLY A 378 5.23 8.46 -19.11
CA GLY A 378 5.19 8.61 -17.64
C GLY A 378 5.31 10.07 -17.14
N PRO A 379 4.97 10.33 -15.86
CA PRO A 379 4.77 9.36 -14.79
C PRO A 379 3.34 8.81 -14.67
N ASP A 380 3.20 7.64 -14.05
CA ASP A 380 1.93 6.93 -13.80
C ASP A 380 1.13 7.55 -12.63
N PHE A 381 0.78 8.83 -12.79
CA PHE A 381 -0.10 9.56 -11.90
C PHE A 381 -1.31 10.11 -12.65
N TYR A 382 -2.33 10.50 -11.89
CA TYR A 382 -3.42 11.32 -12.39
C TYR A 382 -3.19 12.77 -11.96
N LEU A 383 -3.34 13.71 -12.88
CA LEU A 383 -3.60 15.10 -12.52
C LEU A 383 -4.93 15.11 -11.76
N TYR A 384 -4.97 15.75 -10.60
CA TYR A 384 -6.14 15.73 -9.72
C TYR A 384 -6.48 17.13 -9.25
N VAL A 385 -7.70 17.59 -9.50
CA VAL A 385 -8.22 18.89 -9.08
C VAL A 385 -9.41 18.66 -8.17
N GLN A 386 -9.41 19.29 -7.01
CA GLN A 386 -10.47 19.17 -6.02
C GLN A 386 -11.08 20.54 -5.72
N SER A 387 -12.39 20.60 -5.69
CA SER A 387 -13.15 21.71 -5.14
C SER A 387 -14.04 21.24 -4.00
N PHE A 388 -14.14 22.06 -2.96
CA PHE A 388 -15.06 21.86 -1.85
C PHE A 388 -15.77 23.17 -1.55
N ILE A 389 -17.08 23.11 -1.35
CA ILE A 389 -17.88 24.25 -0.87
C ILE A 389 -18.92 23.77 0.14
N GLY A 390 -19.01 24.45 1.28
CA GLY A 390 -20.03 24.18 2.30
C GLY A 390 -19.43 23.83 3.66
N TYR A 391 -20.13 22.98 4.41
CA TYR A 391 -19.77 22.58 5.77
C TYR A 391 -19.21 21.16 5.85
N GLY A 392 -18.34 20.90 6.82
CA GLY A 392 -17.89 19.54 7.12
C GLY A 392 -16.88 18.96 6.14
N GLU A 393 -15.93 19.77 5.66
CA GLU A 393 -14.80 19.22 4.89
C GLU A 393 -13.93 18.29 5.74
N ASN A 394 -13.73 18.70 7.00
CA ASN A 394 -13.04 17.96 8.04
C ASN A 394 -13.86 17.98 9.33
N LEU A 395 -13.54 17.10 10.28
CA LEU A 395 -14.34 16.96 11.49
C LEU A 395 -14.12 18.08 12.51
N LEU A 396 -12.91 18.64 12.61
CA LEU A 396 -12.60 19.76 13.53
C LEU A 396 -13.46 21.00 13.24
N GLU A 397 -13.64 21.32 11.96
CA GLU A 397 -14.33 22.49 11.45
C GLU A 397 -15.70 22.13 10.86
N TYR A 398 -16.38 21.10 11.39
CA TYR A 398 -17.62 20.58 10.80
C TYR A 398 -18.72 21.64 10.67
N ASN A 399 -18.69 22.66 11.52
CA ASN A 399 -19.64 23.75 11.59
C ASN A 399 -19.18 25.04 10.89
N HIS A 400 -18.03 25.05 10.20
CA HIS A 400 -17.54 26.19 9.42
C HIS A 400 -17.87 26.04 7.93
N HIS A 401 -18.38 27.10 7.33
CA HIS A 401 -18.58 27.16 5.89
C HIS A 401 -17.26 27.54 5.21
N THR A 402 -16.78 26.71 4.29
CA THR A 402 -15.51 26.93 3.59
C THR A 402 -15.70 26.71 2.10
N ALA A 403 -14.94 27.44 1.28
CA ALA A 403 -14.74 27.14 -0.13
C ALA A 403 -13.25 26.94 -0.38
N ARG A 404 -12.85 25.83 -1.01
CA ARG A 404 -11.46 25.51 -1.32
C ARG A 404 -11.35 24.94 -2.72
N LEU A 405 -10.29 25.34 -3.43
CA LEU A 405 -9.87 24.77 -4.70
C LEU A 405 -8.43 24.33 -4.57
N ARG A 406 -8.13 23.09 -4.92
CA ARG A 406 -6.79 22.50 -4.82
C ARG A 406 -6.47 21.70 -6.08
N ALA A 407 -5.19 21.57 -6.39
CA ALA A 407 -4.69 20.73 -7.47
C ALA A 407 -3.46 19.94 -7.01
N GLY A 408 -3.21 18.79 -7.63
CA GLY A 408 -2.08 17.94 -7.32
C GLY A 408 -2.14 16.62 -8.05
N LEU A 409 -1.69 15.57 -7.39
CA LEU A 409 -1.50 14.24 -7.98
C LEU A 409 -2.31 13.19 -7.23
N ALA A 410 -2.82 12.21 -7.96
CA ALA A 410 -3.42 11.01 -7.40
C ALA A 410 -2.76 9.75 -7.97
N ILE A 411 -2.72 8.71 -7.16
CA ILE A 411 -2.34 7.35 -7.58
C ILE A 411 -3.58 6.45 -7.77
N VAL A 412 -4.71 6.84 -7.15
CA VAL A 412 -6.01 6.18 -7.27
C VAL A 412 -7.08 7.25 -7.37
N ARG A 413 -8.06 7.07 -8.27
CA ARG A 413 -9.04 8.10 -8.65
C ARG A 413 -10.49 7.64 -8.71
#